data_AF-A0A1C7MG14-F1
#
_entry.id   AF-A0A1C7MG14-F1
#
_cell.length_a   1.000
_cell.length_b   1.000
_cell.length_c   1.000
_cell.angle_alpha   90.00
_cell.angle_beta   90.00
_cell.angle_gamma   90.00
#
_symmetry.space_group_name_H-M   'P 1'
#
loop_
_entity.id
_entity.type
_entity.pdbx_description
1 polymer ?
#
loop_
_entity_poly.entity_id
_entity_poly.type
_entity_poly.pdbx_seq_one_letter_code
_entity_poly.pdbx_strand_id
1 'polypeptide(L)'
;MIGQTPLGRSTAAVVKLYTAELYGEDSGHLCRDKALMSHIVGSIHDVVQRARGPVQGAAAAVEEFTEEKRLDKHFVDLTIQFIGASGLPKMDVVGTADPYFVAKLDSQLSFVSTVKPNTLSPVWNELWKVKNVPNTASLVVEVLDKDNGNITDDYVGKFDTTVAEGAKELTLEGPSLRRNRGTFWLKIDSVPSTDAKAESRQYIFDGPIRYSRHFSPTVGRLTNINDARLYSTWKVYIKGVRMFFGDTVQHWNRNYKAAQAIFQGPASIAVRSTIQAGHRMLYARTTRNGFGVINGLEDILQLLHGGKESTGSRSQFAHRIKPAVYTYIIAVDDDSFRFSETGAAFFVDFASKHALHSNCAEAVRYSGEFHPRPECGWENFSDDTPDDQAAWQLVIDNNSGTYSPDPMMLPDLQGLLQYNFPGFKVIALDFNDPRLAQSREACRAYALAHRGVSNDDLQPHARTGEETLSHSAQMHNGEGEQAGAEEPVVEDGTSV
;
A
#
# COMPACT_ATOMS: atom_id res chain seq x y z
N MET A 1 9.46 -6.63 49.39
CA MET A 1 8.65 -5.68 50.18
C MET A 1 7.43 -5.32 49.35
N ILE A 2 6.27 -5.88 49.72
CA ILE A 2 5.00 -5.64 49.05
C ILE A 2 4.50 -4.27 49.52
N GLY A 3 4.51 -3.29 48.63
CA GLY A 3 4.06 -1.94 48.93
C GLY A 3 2.54 -1.92 49.15
N GLN A 4 2.12 -1.45 50.31
CA GLN A 4 0.71 -1.17 50.62
C GLN A 4 0.16 -0.12 49.65
N THR A 5 -0.89 -0.46 48.90
CA THR A 5 -1.67 0.49 48.10
C THR A 5 -2.49 1.40 49.03
N PRO A 6 -2.59 2.72 48.76
CA PRO A 6 -3.33 3.62 49.63
C PRO A 6 -4.84 3.37 49.51
N LEU A 7 -5.49 3.15 50.66
CA LEU A 7 -6.95 3.19 50.79
C LEU A 7 -7.47 4.55 50.32
N GLY A 8 -8.35 4.56 49.31
CA GLY A 8 -9.14 5.75 48.95
C GLY A 8 -9.29 6.07 47.46
N ARG A 9 -9.06 5.14 46.53
CA ARG A 9 -9.37 5.39 45.11
C ARG A 9 -10.86 5.23 44.82
N SER A 10 -11.44 6.18 44.09
CA SER A 10 -12.83 6.09 43.61
C SER A 10 -12.96 4.99 42.56
N THR A 11 -14.17 4.44 42.39
CA THR A 11 -14.53 3.45 41.36
C THR A 11 -14.01 3.83 39.96
N ALA A 12 -14.06 5.12 39.62
CA ALA A 12 -13.55 5.63 38.35
C ALA A 12 -12.02 5.51 38.19
N ALA A 13 -11.26 5.67 39.29
CA ALA A 13 -9.82 5.52 39.28
C ALA A 13 -9.38 4.05 39.17
N VAL A 14 -10.17 3.11 39.74
CA VAL A 14 -9.96 1.66 39.57
C VAL A 14 -10.18 1.27 38.11
N VAL A 15 -11.33 1.62 37.52
CA VAL A 15 -11.65 1.32 36.11
C VAL A 15 -10.56 1.84 35.16
N LYS A 16 -10.03 3.05 35.41
CA LYS A 16 -9.00 3.69 34.56
C LYS A 16 -7.63 3.02 34.67
N LEU A 17 -7.25 2.50 35.84
CA LEU A 17 -5.96 1.84 36.05
C LEU A 17 -5.90 0.48 35.34
N TYR A 18 -6.91 -0.36 35.59
CA TYR A 18 -6.96 -1.73 35.04
C TYR A 18 -7.25 -1.73 33.53
N THR A 19 -7.95 -0.72 33.00
CA THR A 19 -8.00 -0.52 31.54
C THR A 19 -6.62 -0.18 30.96
N ALA A 20 -5.78 0.60 31.64
CA ALA A 20 -4.43 0.87 31.15
C ALA A 20 -3.56 -0.41 31.14
N GLU A 21 -3.70 -1.28 32.14
CA GLU A 21 -2.95 -2.54 32.24
C GLU A 21 -3.30 -3.57 31.14
N LEU A 22 -4.55 -3.64 30.69
CA LEU A 22 -4.97 -4.50 29.56
C LEU A 22 -4.33 -4.10 28.23
N TYR A 23 -3.99 -2.82 28.06
CA TYR A 23 -3.58 -2.26 26.78
C TYR A 23 -2.11 -1.78 26.73
N GLY A 24 -1.40 -1.83 27.85
CA GLY A 24 0.01 -1.43 27.96
C GLY A 24 0.20 0.11 27.97
N GLU A 25 1.08 0.60 28.84
CA GLU A 25 1.33 2.05 28.99
C GLU A 25 2.09 2.70 27.80
N ASP A 26 2.57 1.90 26.82
CA ASP A 26 3.53 2.36 25.79
C ASP A 26 2.97 2.52 24.34
N SER A 27 1.65 2.56 24.13
CA SER A 27 1.08 2.79 22.79
C SER A 27 0.84 4.29 22.50
N GLY A 28 1.93 5.01 22.21
CA GLY A 28 1.97 6.43 21.85
C GLY A 28 1.38 6.83 20.48
N HIS A 29 0.59 5.99 19.82
CA HIS A 29 -0.12 6.36 18.59
C HIS A 29 -1.63 6.26 18.75
N LEU A 30 -2.25 7.44 18.70
CA LEU A 30 -3.66 7.70 18.96
C LEU A 30 -4.53 7.23 17.78
N CYS A 31 -5.01 5.98 17.83
CA CYS A 31 -6.29 5.62 17.23
C CYS A 31 -6.94 4.53 18.09
N ARG A 32 -7.50 4.95 19.23
CA ARG A 32 -8.31 4.06 20.07
C ARG A 32 -9.73 4.08 19.50
N ASP A 33 -10.16 2.95 18.96
CA ASP A 33 -11.55 2.70 18.62
C ASP A 33 -12.44 2.91 19.85
N LYS A 34 -13.21 4.01 19.84
CA LYS A 34 -14.01 4.45 20.98
C LYS A 34 -15.08 3.42 21.33
N ALA A 35 -15.52 2.59 20.38
CA ALA A 35 -16.57 1.60 20.59
C ALA A 35 -16.07 0.41 21.42
N LEU A 36 -14.90 -0.14 21.09
CA LEU A 36 -14.27 -1.22 21.87
C LEU A 36 -13.91 -0.74 23.28
N MET A 37 -13.33 0.47 23.38
CA MET A 37 -13.04 1.10 24.67
C MET A 37 -14.32 1.27 25.51
N SER A 38 -15.42 1.71 24.89
CA SER A 38 -16.71 1.84 25.57
C SER A 38 -17.24 0.49 26.07
N HIS A 39 -17.12 -0.57 25.28
CA HIS A 39 -17.62 -1.89 25.65
C HIS A 39 -16.82 -2.51 26.82
N ILE A 40 -15.49 -2.35 26.80
CA ILE A 40 -14.62 -2.93 27.83
C ILE A 40 -14.67 -2.10 29.12
N VAL A 41 -14.72 -0.77 29.01
CA VAL A 41 -15.00 0.11 30.15
C VAL A 41 -16.37 -0.22 30.75
N GLY A 42 -17.39 -0.47 29.92
CA GLY A 42 -18.72 -0.89 30.37
C GLY A 42 -18.71 -2.23 31.12
N SER A 43 -17.96 -3.21 30.59
CA SER A 43 -17.84 -4.54 31.23
C SER A 43 -17.11 -4.48 32.58
N ILE A 44 -16.01 -3.72 32.67
CA ILE A 44 -15.29 -3.50 33.94
C ILE A 44 -16.17 -2.73 34.92
N HIS A 45 -16.93 -1.74 34.44
CA HIS A 45 -17.91 -1.02 35.26
C HIS A 45 -18.93 -2.00 35.86
N ASP A 46 -19.50 -2.89 35.05
CA ASP A 46 -20.46 -3.89 35.52
C ASP A 46 -19.86 -4.86 36.54
N VAL A 47 -18.61 -5.30 36.35
CA VAL A 47 -17.89 -6.14 37.33
C VAL A 47 -17.74 -5.41 38.66
N VAL A 48 -17.35 -4.13 38.63
CA VAL A 48 -17.25 -3.31 39.86
C VAL A 48 -18.61 -3.11 40.52
N GLN A 49 -19.69 -2.93 39.76
CA GLN A 49 -21.05 -2.78 40.32
C GLN A 49 -21.59 -4.08 40.92
N ARG A 50 -21.22 -5.24 40.36
CA ARG A 50 -21.64 -6.55 40.85
C ARG A 50 -20.86 -7.00 42.09
N ALA A 51 -19.61 -6.56 42.24
CA ALA A 51 -18.80 -6.77 43.44
C ALA A 51 -19.37 -5.96 44.62
N ARG A 52 -20.47 -6.44 45.22
CA ARG A 52 -21.05 -5.85 46.44
C ARG A 52 -20.09 -6.05 47.62
N GLY A 53 -19.26 -5.05 47.94
CA GLY A 53 -18.32 -5.11 49.07
C GLY A 53 -17.37 -3.91 49.18
N PRO A 54 -16.48 -3.88 50.19
CA PRO A 54 -15.44 -2.85 50.33
C PRO A 54 -14.54 -2.81 49.09
N VAL A 55 -13.92 -1.65 48.81
CA VAL A 55 -13.13 -1.35 47.59
C VAL A 55 -12.10 -2.44 47.24
N GLN A 56 -11.56 -3.14 48.24
CA GLN A 56 -10.63 -4.28 48.06
C GLN A 56 -11.26 -5.48 47.32
N GLY A 57 -12.55 -5.77 47.53
CA GLY A 57 -13.24 -6.87 46.83
C GLY A 57 -13.55 -6.55 45.37
N ALA A 58 -13.82 -5.28 45.06
CA ALA A 58 -13.97 -4.83 43.67
C ALA A 58 -12.63 -4.82 42.92
N ALA A 59 -11.54 -4.42 43.58
CA ALA A 59 -10.21 -4.47 42.99
C ALA A 59 -9.81 -5.92 42.66
N ALA A 60 -10.00 -6.87 43.58
CA ALA A 60 -9.71 -8.28 43.34
C ALA A 60 -10.56 -8.90 42.21
N ALA A 61 -11.86 -8.57 42.14
CA ALA A 61 -12.73 -9.06 41.07
C ALA A 61 -12.37 -8.46 39.70
N VAL A 62 -11.95 -7.20 39.67
CA VAL A 62 -11.43 -6.59 38.45
C VAL A 62 -10.08 -7.19 38.08
N GLU A 63 -9.19 -7.41 39.03
CA GLU A 63 -7.88 -8.05 38.80
C GLU A 63 -8.05 -9.49 38.27
N GLU A 64 -8.96 -10.28 38.84
CA GLU A 64 -9.32 -11.61 38.34
C GLU A 64 -9.92 -11.55 36.92
N PHE A 65 -10.83 -10.62 36.64
CA PHE A 65 -11.38 -10.40 35.29
C PHE A 65 -10.33 -9.91 34.30
N THR A 66 -9.38 -9.09 34.76
CA THR A 66 -8.30 -8.51 33.96
C THR A 66 -7.30 -9.61 33.63
N GLU A 67 -6.92 -10.44 34.59
CA GLU A 67 -6.08 -11.61 34.42
C GLU A 67 -6.77 -12.68 33.55
N GLU A 68 -8.07 -12.92 33.70
CA GLU A 68 -8.86 -13.80 32.83
C GLU A 68 -8.85 -13.29 31.38
N LYS A 69 -9.10 -11.99 31.15
CA LYS A 69 -9.00 -11.35 29.84
C LYS A 69 -7.57 -11.38 29.27
N ARG A 70 -6.56 -11.29 30.14
CA ARG A 70 -5.14 -11.36 29.78
C ARG A 70 -4.72 -12.79 29.44
N LEU A 71 -5.28 -13.79 30.13
CA LEU A 71 -5.11 -15.23 29.87
C LEU A 71 -5.79 -15.67 28.56
N ASP A 72 -6.86 -15.00 28.15
CA ASP A 72 -7.53 -15.23 26.86
C ASP A 72 -6.84 -14.50 25.68
N LYS A 73 -5.85 -13.64 25.95
CA LYS A 73 -5.07 -12.97 24.90
C LYS A 73 -4.10 -13.97 24.28
N HIS A 74 -4.45 -14.45 23.10
CA HIS A 74 -3.60 -15.30 22.28
C HIS A 74 -3.55 -14.76 20.85
N PHE A 75 -2.61 -15.30 20.08
CA PHE A 75 -2.41 -14.91 18.69
C PHE A 75 -2.94 -15.98 17.76
N VAL A 76 -3.54 -15.55 16.67
CA VAL A 76 -4.12 -16.39 15.62
C VAL A 76 -3.57 -15.99 14.25
N ASP A 77 -3.53 -16.95 13.35
CA ASP A 77 -3.31 -16.71 11.93
C ASP A 77 -4.68 -16.74 11.24
N LEU A 78 -4.97 -15.68 10.48
CA LEU A 78 -6.24 -15.45 9.83
C LEU A 78 -6.15 -15.71 8.33
N THR A 79 -7.16 -16.38 7.78
CA THR A 79 -7.50 -16.33 6.37
C THR A 79 -8.87 -15.67 6.22
N ILE A 80 -8.89 -14.44 5.72
CA ILE A 80 -10.12 -13.66 5.49
C ILE A 80 -10.46 -13.73 4.01
N GLN A 81 -11.63 -14.26 3.68
CA GLN A 81 -12.21 -14.24 2.34
C GLN A 81 -13.28 -13.16 2.26
N PHE A 82 -13.02 -12.10 1.49
CA PHE A 82 -14.00 -11.08 1.17
C PHE A 82 -14.82 -11.53 -0.04
N ILE A 83 -16.04 -12.00 0.20
CA ILE A 83 -16.85 -12.72 -0.81
C ILE A 83 -17.48 -11.70 -1.77
N GLY A 84 -18.32 -10.82 -1.25
CA GLY A 84 -19.12 -9.91 -2.09
C GLY A 84 -20.02 -8.99 -1.26
N ALA A 85 -20.76 -8.14 -1.97
CA ALA A 85 -21.82 -7.33 -1.40
C ALA A 85 -23.04 -7.31 -2.32
N SER A 86 -24.20 -6.87 -1.82
CA SER A 86 -25.41 -6.66 -2.60
C SER A 86 -26.24 -5.50 -2.07
N GLY A 87 -27.12 -4.96 -2.91
CA GLY A 87 -28.02 -3.88 -2.52
C GLY A 87 -27.30 -2.55 -2.28
N LEU A 88 -26.14 -2.35 -2.92
CA LEU A 88 -25.43 -1.08 -2.83
C LEU A 88 -26.27 0.05 -3.43
N PRO A 89 -26.27 1.27 -2.85
CA PRO A 89 -26.92 2.43 -3.45
C PRO A 89 -26.27 2.77 -4.79
N LYS A 90 -27.05 3.37 -5.69
CA LYS A 90 -26.48 4.10 -6.83
C LYS A 90 -25.85 5.39 -6.31
N MET A 91 -24.63 5.68 -6.73
CA MET A 91 -23.97 6.95 -6.42
C MET A 91 -24.01 7.91 -7.62
N ASP A 92 -24.02 7.39 -8.85
CA ASP A 92 -24.12 8.19 -10.08
C ASP A 92 -25.54 8.47 -10.60
N VAL A 93 -25.71 9.64 -11.25
CA VAL A 93 -26.96 10.10 -11.90
C VAL A 93 -27.28 9.29 -13.17
N VAL A 94 -26.25 8.83 -13.89
CA VAL A 94 -26.38 8.05 -15.14
C VAL A 94 -25.42 6.85 -15.07
N GLY A 95 -25.82 5.79 -14.37
CA GLY A 95 -25.01 4.58 -14.23
C GLY A 95 -25.37 3.69 -13.04
N THR A 96 -24.56 2.66 -12.83
CA THR A 96 -24.44 1.82 -11.60
C THR A 96 -23.09 2.10 -10.96
N ALA A 97 -22.86 1.68 -9.71
CA ALA A 97 -21.58 1.86 -9.02
C ALA A 97 -20.42 1.03 -9.62
N ASP A 98 -19.19 1.49 -9.45
CA ASP A 98 -17.92 0.80 -9.60
C ASP A 98 -17.28 0.47 -8.22
N PRO A 99 -17.87 -0.40 -7.39
CA PRO A 99 -17.48 -0.56 -5.99
C PRO A 99 -16.12 -1.23 -5.78
N TYR A 100 -15.41 -0.78 -4.74
CA TYR A 100 -14.27 -1.45 -4.11
C TYR A 100 -14.33 -1.27 -2.59
N PHE A 101 -13.51 -2.01 -1.84
CA PHE A 101 -13.43 -1.85 -0.39
C PHE A 101 -11.99 -1.69 0.11
N VAL A 102 -11.88 -1.02 1.26
CA VAL A 102 -10.67 -0.92 2.09
C VAL A 102 -10.96 -1.61 3.41
N ALA A 103 -10.26 -2.70 3.69
CA ALA A 103 -10.28 -3.36 4.97
C ALA A 103 -9.06 -2.97 5.80
N LYS A 104 -9.25 -2.68 7.09
CA LYS A 104 -8.21 -2.30 8.05
C LYS A 104 -8.30 -3.25 9.24
N LEU A 105 -7.17 -3.85 9.60
CA LEU A 105 -7.06 -4.75 10.76
C LEU A 105 -6.30 -4.02 11.87
N ASP A 106 -6.99 -3.62 12.94
CA ASP A 106 -6.48 -2.77 14.03
C ASP A 106 -5.77 -1.48 13.56
N SER A 107 -6.07 -1.03 12.34
CA SER A 107 -5.32 0.02 11.62
C SER A 107 -3.81 -0.27 11.43
N GLN A 108 -3.35 -1.48 11.72
CA GLN A 108 -1.95 -1.91 11.57
C GLN A 108 -1.65 -2.39 10.16
N LEU A 109 -2.63 -3.06 9.53
CA LEU A 109 -2.55 -3.44 8.12
C LEU A 109 -3.79 -2.99 7.38
N SER A 110 -3.60 -2.71 6.10
CA SER A 110 -4.68 -2.42 5.18
C SER A 110 -4.69 -3.41 4.02
N PHE A 111 -5.89 -3.69 3.56
CA PHE A 111 -6.17 -4.45 2.36
C PHE A 111 -7.11 -3.61 1.51
N VAL A 112 -6.79 -3.46 0.23
CA VAL A 112 -7.70 -2.80 -0.71
C VAL A 112 -8.04 -3.77 -1.83
N SER A 113 -9.32 -3.87 -2.16
CA SER A 113 -9.81 -4.80 -3.17
C SER A 113 -9.57 -4.32 -4.60
N THR A 114 -9.88 -5.18 -5.56
CA THR A 114 -10.14 -4.79 -6.94
C THR A 114 -11.43 -3.97 -7.05
N VAL A 115 -11.49 -3.11 -8.07
CA VAL A 115 -12.71 -2.36 -8.45
C VAL A 115 -13.59 -3.26 -9.31
N LYS A 116 -14.89 -3.35 -9.00
CA LYS A 116 -15.84 -4.12 -9.79
C LYS A 116 -16.69 -3.17 -10.63
N PRO A 117 -16.58 -3.19 -11.96
CA PRO A 117 -17.25 -2.20 -12.77
C PRO A 117 -18.76 -2.47 -12.86
N ASN A 118 -19.53 -1.39 -12.89
CA ASN A 118 -20.95 -1.35 -13.21
C ASN A 118 -21.82 -2.39 -12.47
N THR A 119 -21.71 -2.44 -11.14
CA THR A 119 -22.48 -3.39 -10.33
C THR A 119 -22.85 -2.86 -8.96
N LEU A 120 -24.10 -3.11 -8.54
CA LEU A 120 -24.58 -2.92 -7.17
C LEU A 120 -24.53 -4.21 -6.35
N SER A 121 -23.98 -5.28 -6.93
CA SER A 121 -23.81 -6.60 -6.30
C SER A 121 -22.44 -7.17 -6.64
N PRO A 122 -21.35 -6.52 -6.19
CA PRO A 122 -19.99 -6.93 -6.51
C PRO A 122 -19.65 -8.29 -5.89
N VAL A 123 -18.90 -9.09 -6.65
CA VAL A 123 -18.26 -10.32 -6.17
C VAL A 123 -16.75 -10.13 -6.27
N TRP A 124 -16.08 -10.07 -5.13
CA TRP A 124 -14.62 -9.95 -5.05
C TRP A 124 -13.95 -11.31 -4.98
N ASN A 125 -14.39 -12.17 -4.06
CA ASN A 125 -13.77 -13.44 -3.73
C ASN A 125 -12.24 -13.32 -3.51
N GLU A 126 -11.82 -12.26 -2.84
CA GLU A 126 -10.39 -12.00 -2.59
C GLU A 126 -9.98 -12.50 -1.20
N LEU A 127 -8.76 -13.06 -1.12
CA LEU A 127 -8.21 -13.61 0.11
C LEU A 127 -7.18 -12.67 0.73
N TRP A 128 -7.19 -12.59 2.06
CA TRP A 128 -6.18 -11.92 2.86
C TRP A 128 -5.70 -12.84 3.99
N LYS A 129 -4.41 -13.16 3.97
CA LYS A 129 -3.76 -14.00 4.97
C LYS A 129 -2.86 -13.14 5.83
N VAL A 130 -3.06 -13.22 7.14
CA VAL A 130 -2.30 -12.45 8.14
C VAL A 130 -1.93 -13.34 9.29
N LYS A 131 -0.67 -13.33 9.71
CA LYS A 131 -0.18 -14.10 10.85
C LYS A 131 -0.07 -13.24 12.11
N ASN A 132 -0.10 -13.90 13.26
CA ASN A 132 0.16 -13.32 14.57
C ASN A 132 -0.79 -12.17 14.91
N VAL A 133 -2.07 -12.33 14.61
CA VAL A 133 -3.11 -11.36 14.91
C VAL A 133 -3.60 -11.62 16.33
N PRO A 134 -3.66 -10.62 17.23
CA PRO A 134 -4.37 -10.78 18.50
C PRO A 134 -5.80 -11.26 18.26
N ASN A 135 -6.26 -12.28 19.00
CA ASN A 135 -7.64 -12.77 18.90
C ASN A 135 -8.70 -11.70 19.21
N THR A 136 -8.30 -10.61 19.88
CA THR A 136 -9.14 -9.45 20.20
C THR A 136 -9.17 -8.36 19.13
N ALA A 137 -8.46 -8.52 18.00
CA ALA A 137 -8.37 -7.50 16.96
C ALA A 137 -9.73 -7.20 16.29
N SER A 138 -9.87 -5.99 15.76
CA SER A 138 -11.01 -5.52 15.00
C SER A 138 -10.70 -5.41 13.51
N LEU A 139 -11.68 -5.80 12.70
CA LEU A 139 -11.68 -5.66 11.25
C LEU A 139 -12.71 -4.59 10.87
N VAL A 140 -12.22 -3.49 10.32
CA VAL A 140 -13.04 -2.39 9.78
C VAL A 140 -13.03 -2.50 8.26
N VAL A 141 -14.19 -2.43 7.61
CA VAL A 141 -14.29 -2.43 6.15
C VAL A 141 -15.10 -1.23 5.70
N GLU A 142 -14.50 -0.43 4.82
CA GLU A 142 -15.11 0.72 4.15
C GLU A 142 -15.31 0.39 2.67
N VAL A 143 -16.53 0.58 2.16
CA VAL A 143 -16.87 0.41 0.73
C VAL A 143 -16.97 1.79 0.10
N LEU A 144 -16.34 1.95 -1.06
CA LEU A 144 -16.32 3.17 -1.85
C LEU A 144 -16.73 2.87 -3.29
N ASP A 145 -17.27 3.87 -3.96
CA ASP A 145 -17.63 3.86 -5.38
C ASP A 145 -16.57 4.61 -6.18
N LYS A 146 -16.08 3.99 -7.26
CA LYS A 146 -14.98 4.53 -8.04
C LYS A 146 -15.47 5.46 -9.16
N ASP A 147 -15.33 6.76 -8.94
CA ASP A 147 -15.65 7.76 -9.96
C ASP A 147 -14.45 8.06 -10.85
N ASN A 148 -14.51 7.65 -12.12
CA ASN A 148 -13.50 8.01 -13.11
C ASN A 148 -13.71 9.47 -13.60
N GLY A 149 -13.49 10.44 -12.72
CA GLY A 149 -13.63 11.88 -13.03
C GLY A 149 -13.50 12.81 -11.82
N ASN A 150 -13.74 12.31 -10.62
CA ASN A 150 -13.57 13.05 -9.37
C ASN A 150 -12.23 12.73 -8.70
N ILE A 151 -11.70 13.69 -7.93
CA ILE A 151 -10.46 13.52 -7.15
C ILE A 151 -10.68 12.55 -5.98
N THR A 152 -11.91 12.51 -5.45
CA THR A 152 -12.30 11.68 -4.32
C THR A 152 -13.37 10.68 -4.74
N ASP A 153 -13.19 9.44 -4.30
CA ASP A 153 -14.14 8.35 -4.52
C ASP A 153 -15.32 8.45 -3.54
N ASP A 154 -16.51 8.08 -4.00
CA ASP A 154 -17.76 8.29 -3.26
C ASP A 154 -17.92 7.26 -2.14
N TYR A 155 -18.14 7.72 -0.91
CA TYR A 155 -18.28 6.82 0.23
C TYR A 155 -19.65 6.12 0.23
N VAL A 156 -19.64 4.79 0.20
CA VAL A 156 -20.87 3.97 0.18
C VAL A 156 -21.32 3.62 1.60
N GLY A 157 -20.42 3.06 2.40
CA GLY A 157 -20.72 2.63 3.76
C GLY A 157 -19.58 1.86 4.42
N LYS A 158 -19.73 1.53 5.70
CA LYS A 158 -18.76 0.73 6.44
C LYS A 158 -19.42 -0.26 7.40
N PHE A 159 -18.62 -1.18 7.92
CA PHE A 159 -18.94 -1.96 9.11
C PHE A 159 -17.68 -2.25 9.91
N ASP A 160 -17.88 -2.63 11.17
CA ASP A 160 -16.84 -3.07 12.09
C ASP A 160 -17.19 -4.49 12.60
N THR A 161 -16.22 -5.40 12.66
CA THR A 161 -16.44 -6.77 13.16
C THR A 161 -15.21 -7.32 13.88
N THR A 162 -15.38 -8.36 14.69
CA THR A 162 -14.26 -9.08 15.34
C THR A 162 -13.55 -10.00 14.35
N VAL A 163 -12.36 -10.49 14.71
CA VAL A 163 -11.65 -11.54 13.96
C VAL A 163 -12.11 -12.98 14.30
N ALA A 164 -13.25 -13.13 14.97
CA ALA A 164 -13.80 -14.45 15.29
C ALA A 164 -14.09 -15.26 14.01
N GLU A 165 -13.79 -16.56 14.08
CA GLU A 165 -14.00 -17.52 12.99
C GLU A 165 -15.48 -17.59 12.57
N GLY A 166 -15.70 -17.77 11.27
CA GLY A 166 -17.02 -18.03 10.70
C GLY A 166 -17.35 -17.19 9.47
N ALA A 167 -18.43 -17.58 8.81
CA ALA A 167 -19.07 -16.76 7.78
C ALA A 167 -19.88 -15.64 8.44
N LYS A 168 -19.76 -14.43 7.92
CA LYS A 168 -20.41 -13.23 8.44
C LYS A 168 -21.22 -12.55 7.35
N GLU A 169 -22.43 -12.15 7.72
CA GLU A 169 -23.30 -11.27 6.97
C GLU A 169 -23.41 -9.96 7.73
N LEU A 170 -22.98 -8.86 7.11
CA LEU A 170 -22.78 -7.58 7.76
C LEU A 170 -23.53 -6.49 6.99
N THR A 171 -24.22 -5.62 7.71
CA THR A 171 -24.93 -4.49 7.10
C THR A 171 -23.98 -3.31 6.91
N LEU A 172 -24.00 -2.69 5.73
CA LEU A 172 -23.24 -1.47 5.46
C LEU A 172 -23.96 -0.25 6.01
N GLU A 173 -23.26 0.49 6.86
CA GLU A 173 -23.75 1.71 7.49
C GLU A 173 -23.19 2.94 6.78
N GLY A 174 -24.10 3.84 6.35
CA GLY A 174 -23.72 5.14 5.80
C GLY A 174 -23.38 6.18 6.87
N PRO A 175 -22.95 7.39 6.48
CA PRO A 175 -22.59 8.47 7.41
C PRO A 175 -23.76 8.95 8.27
N SER A 176 -24.99 8.79 7.77
CA SER A 176 -26.22 8.98 8.54
C SER A 176 -26.66 7.63 9.10
N LEU A 177 -26.71 7.51 10.44
CA LEU A 177 -27.05 6.34 11.28
C LEU A 177 -28.39 5.61 10.98
N ARG A 178 -29.06 5.85 9.83
CA ARG A 178 -30.44 5.38 9.58
C ARG A 178 -30.70 4.78 8.20
N ARG A 179 -29.69 4.48 7.37
CA ARG A 179 -29.93 3.81 6.08
C ARG A 179 -28.97 2.64 5.91
N ASN A 180 -29.52 1.43 5.87
CA ASN A 180 -28.85 0.24 5.34
C ASN A 180 -28.44 0.55 3.89
N ARG A 181 -27.13 0.44 3.61
CA ARG A 181 -26.51 0.73 2.30
C ARG A 181 -26.11 -0.56 1.55
N GLY A 182 -26.67 -1.69 1.94
CA GLY A 182 -26.41 -3.00 1.38
C GLY A 182 -25.89 -3.99 2.42
N THR A 183 -25.74 -5.23 1.97
CA THR A 183 -25.23 -6.35 2.76
C THR A 183 -23.88 -6.78 2.21
N PHE A 184 -22.91 -7.02 3.10
CA PHE A 184 -21.57 -7.51 2.79
C PHE A 184 -21.36 -8.90 3.39
N TRP A 185 -20.73 -9.80 2.64
CA TRP A 185 -20.40 -11.15 3.10
C TRP A 185 -18.89 -11.38 3.13
N LEU A 186 -18.40 -11.94 4.23
CA LEU A 186 -17.03 -12.42 4.38
C LEU A 186 -16.99 -13.72 5.15
N LYS A 187 -15.87 -14.43 5.04
CA LYS A 187 -15.56 -15.60 5.88
C LYS A 187 -14.19 -15.41 6.51
N ILE A 188 -14.08 -15.73 7.80
CA ILE A 188 -12.81 -15.76 8.52
C ILE A 188 -12.54 -17.19 8.95
N ASP A 189 -11.42 -17.76 8.52
CA ASP A 189 -10.84 -18.95 9.11
C ASP A 189 -9.73 -18.49 10.07
N SER A 190 -9.73 -19.00 11.30
CA SER A 190 -8.80 -18.60 12.36
C SER A 190 -8.14 -19.83 12.95
N VAL A 191 -6.81 -19.85 13.00
CA VAL A 191 -6.04 -20.93 13.63
C VAL A 191 -5.09 -20.35 14.67
N PRO A 192 -4.85 -21.02 15.82
CA PRO A 192 -3.85 -20.55 16.77
C PRO A 192 -2.49 -20.38 16.11
N SER A 193 -1.83 -19.24 16.36
CA SER A 193 -0.50 -18.99 15.81
C SER A 193 0.51 -19.96 16.43
N THR A 194 1.34 -20.55 15.58
CA THR A 194 2.45 -21.42 16.00
C THR A 194 3.73 -20.63 16.25
N ASP A 195 3.71 -19.31 16.08
CA ASP A 195 4.89 -18.46 16.27
C ASP A 195 5.15 -18.19 17.76
N ALA A 196 6.24 -18.75 18.28
CA ALA A 196 6.69 -18.50 19.66
C ALA A 196 7.01 -17.02 19.97
N LYS A 197 7.15 -16.18 18.95
CA LYS A 197 7.37 -14.74 19.04
C LYS A 197 6.19 -13.93 18.47
N ALA A 198 4.99 -14.51 18.43
CA ALA A 198 3.81 -13.83 17.87
C ALA A 198 3.56 -12.44 18.49
N GLU A 199 3.78 -12.31 19.81
CA GLU A 199 3.57 -11.04 20.51
C GLU A 199 4.47 -9.90 20.05
N SER A 200 5.73 -10.18 19.71
CA SER A 200 6.65 -9.18 19.18
C SER A 200 6.62 -9.06 17.66
N ARG A 201 5.91 -9.96 16.97
CA ARG A 201 5.82 -10.00 15.51
C ARG A 201 4.37 -10.02 15.05
N GLN A 202 3.57 -9.09 15.56
CA GLN A 202 2.14 -9.02 15.24
C GLN A 202 1.92 -8.54 13.80
N TYR A 203 0.76 -8.91 13.24
CA TYR A 203 0.28 -8.39 11.96
C TYR A 203 1.26 -8.61 10.79
N ILE A 204 1.70 -9.86 10.60
CA ILE A 204 2.55 -10.20 9.45
C ILE A 204 1.67 -10.53 8.25
N PHE A 205 1.82 -9.79 7.16
CA PHE A 205 1.19 -10.14 5.89
C PHE A 205 1.75 -11.47 5.33
N ASP A 206 0.85 -12.42 5.06
CA ASP A 206 1.19 -13.78 4.59
C ASP A 206 0.57 -14.12 3.21
N GLY A 207 0.08 -13.09 2.51
CA GLY A 207 -0.38 -13.17 1.13
C GLY A 207 -1.89 -13.19 0.93
N PRO A 208 -2.35 -13.60 -0.27
CA PRO A 208 -1.57 -13.85 -1.49
C PRO A 208 -0.77 -12.62 -1.96
N ILE A 209 0.31 -12.80 -2.73
CA ILE A 209 1.11 -11.68 -3.26
C ILE A 209 0.28 -10.98 -4.33
N ARG A 210 -0.37 -9.88 -3.98
CA ARG A 210 -1.24 -9.13 -4.89
C ARG A 210 -0.47 -8.00 -5.54
N TYR A 211 -0.75 -7.74 -6.80
CA TYR A 211 -0.25 -6.56 -7.49
C TYR A 211 -1.37 -5.74 -8.12
N SER A 212 -1.14 -4.44 -8.19
CA SER A 212 -1.86 -3.52 -9.06
C SER A 212 -0.90 -2.87 -10.04
N ARG A 213 -1.29 -2.89 -11.31
CA ARG A 213 -0.64 -2.17 -12.40
C ARG A 213 -1.50 -0.96 -12.73
N HIS A 214 -0.97 0.21 -12.44
CA HIS A 214 -1.61 1.48 -12.67
C HIS A 214 -1.21 1.99 -14.05
N PHE A 215 -2.22 2.28 -14.87
CA PHE A 215 -2.05 2.96 -16.14
C PHE A 215 -2.57 4.37 -15.95
N SER A 216 -1.76 5.40 -16.20
CA SER A 216 -2.27 6.76 -16.07
C SER A 216 -2.99 7.17 -17.37
N PRO A 217 -4.34 7.27 -17.38
CA PRO A 217 -5.10 7.57 -18.60
C PRO A 217 -5.01 9.06 -18.97
N THR A 218 -4.86 9.93 -17.96
CA THR A 218 -4.67 11.38 -18.11
C THR A 218 -3.40 11.66 -18.91
N VAL A 219 -2.35 10.87 -18.69
CA VAL A 219 -1.05 11.00 -19.35
C VAL A 219 -1.10 10.53 -20.79
N GLY A 220 -1.79 9.41 -21.05
CA GLY A 220 -1.98 8.92 -22.42
C GLY A 220 -2.80 9.85 -23.32
N ARG A 221 -3.67 10.70 -22.73
CA ARG A 221 -4.38 11.76 -23.47
C ARG A 221 -3.57 13.05 -23.60
N LEU A 222 -2.72 13.38 -22.62
CA LEU A 222 -1.94 14.62 -22.59
C LEU A 222 -0.63 14.55 -23.39
N THR A 223 -0.02 13.36 -23.51
CA THR A 223 1.27 13.18 -24.20
C THR A 223 1.15 12.88 -25.69
N ASN A 224 -0.08 12.76 -26.23
CA ASN A 224 -0.33 12.38 -27.64
C ASN A 224 0.34 11.06 -28.09
N ILE A 225 0.87 10.28 -27.14
CA ILE A 225 1.54 9.00 -27.35
C ILE A 225 0.58 7.89 -26.94
N ASN A 226 0.07 7.15 -27.93
CA ASN A 226 -0.85 6.02 -27.74
C ASN A 226 -0.20 4.77 -27.13
N ASP A 227 0.98 4.90 -26.53
CA ASP A 227 1.73 3.78 -26.00
C ASP A 227 1.55 3.63 -24.49
N ALA A 228 0.47 2.98 -24.09
CA ALA A 228 0.16 2.63 -22.70
C ALA A 228 1.29 1.87 -21.96
N ARG A 229 2.31 1.39 -22.69
CA ARG A 229 3.46 0.65 -22.18
C ARG A 229 4.49 1.52 -21.45
N LEU A 230 4.66 2.79 -21.85
CA LEU A 230 5.69 3.69 -21.28
C LEU A 230 5.29 4.30 -19.91
N TYR A 231 4.07 4.03 -19.44
CA TYR A 231 3.45 4.77 -18.32
C TYR A 231 2.92 3.88 -17.20
N SER A 232 3.37 2.62 -17.13
CA SER A 232 2.90 1.67 -16.10
C SER A 232 3.70 1.79 -14.81
N THR A 233 3.00 1.81 -13.68
CA THR A 233 3.60 1.66 -12.35
C THR A 233 2.98 0.46 -11.66
N TRP A 234 3.81 -0.32 -10.97
CA TRP A 234 3.40 -1.49 -10.24
C TRP A 234 3.47 -1.23 -8.75
N LYS A 235 2.48 -1.74 -8.03
CA LYS A 235 2.47 -1.84 -6.57
C LYS A 235 2.20 -3.29 -6.22
N VAL A 236 3.15 -3.94 -5.55
CA VAL A 236 3.12 -5.37 -5.20
C VAL A 236 3.22 -5.52 -3.69
N TYR A 237 2.27 -6.23 -3.08
CA TYR A 237 2.33 -6.56 -1.67
C TYR A 237 3.13 -7.86 -1.49
N ILE A 238 4.36 -7.72 -1.02
CA ILE A 238 5.28 -8.84 -0.78
C ILE A 238 5.26 -9.27 0.69
N LYS A 239 5.45 -10.57 0.93
CA LYS A 239 5.46 -11.20 2.25
C LYS A 239 6.80 -11.02 2.94
N GLY A 240 6.79 -10.98 4.27
CA GLY A 240 7.99 -11.12 5.08
C GLY A 240 8.90 -9.89 5.13
N VAL A 241 8.49 -8.71 4.67
CA VAL A 241 9.32 -7.49 4.71
C VAL A 241 9.93 -7.23 6.09
N ARG A 242 9.12 -7.27 7.15
CA ARG A 242 9.58 -7.13 8.54
C ARG A 242 10.40 -8.32 9.05
N MET A 243 10.27 -9.51 8.44
CA MET A 243 11.10 -10.66 8.81
C MET A 243 12.56 -10.47 8.35
N PHE A 244 12.76 -9.86 7.18
CA PHE A 244 14.09 -9.62 6.62
C PHE A 244 14.70 -8.31 7.10
N PHE A 245 13.93 -7.23 7.19
CA PHE A 245 14.46 -5.91 7.58
C PHE A 245 14.21 -5.54 9.05
N GLY A 246 13.39 -6.29 9.78
CA GLY A 246 12.96 -5.89 11.12
C GLY A 246 12.30 -4.52 11.12
N ASP A 247 12.67 -3.70 12.10
CA ASP A 247 12.25 -2.30 12.21
C ASP A 247 13.20 -1.32 11.51
N THR A 248 14.26 -1.81 10.86
CA THR A 248 15.22 -0.97 10.17
C THR A 248 14.57 -0.24 8.99
N VAL A 249 14.92 1.03 8.85
CA VAL A 249 14.50 1.91 7.75
C VAL A 249 15.69 2.72 7.24
N GLN A 250 15.64 3.13 5.98
CA GLN A 250 16.64 3.90 5.28
C GLN A 250 16.12 5.34 5.09
N HIS A 251 16.64 6.26 5.88
CA HIS A 251 16.24 7.67 5.80
C HIS A 251 16.75 8.35 4.53
N TRP A 252 16.12 9.45 4.14
CA TRP A 252 16.58 10.23 3.01
C TRP A 252 18.03 10.72 3.19
N ASN A 253 18.77 10.77 2.08
CA ASN A 253 20.18 11.10 2.03
C ASN A 253 20.41 12.60 2.25
N ARG A 254 20.84 12.96 3.45
CA ARG A 254 21.14 14.36 3.83
C ARG A 254 22.32 14.98 3.09
N ASN A 255 23.13 14.20 2.39
CA ASN A 255 24.28 14.67 1.63
C ASN A 255 23.97 14.84 0.13
N TYR A 256 22.74 14.56 -0.30
CA TYR A 256 22.33 14.66 -1.71
C TYR A 256 21.44 15.89 -1.94
N LYS A 257 21.90 16.82 -2.79
CA LYS A 257 21.21 18.10 -3.04
C LYS A 257 19.76 17.95 -3.50
N ALA A 258 19.46 16.97 -4.35
CA ALA A 258 18.09 16.75 -4.80
C ALA A 258 17.19 16.22 -3.69
N ALA A 259 17.71 15.38 -2.78
CA ALA A 259 16.97 14.97 -1.58
C ALA A 259 16.77 16.14 -0.61
N GLN A 260 17.80 16.96 -0.40
CA GLN A 260 17.68 18.18 0.41
C GLN A 260 16.58 19.11 -0.13
N ALA A 261 16.47 19.29 -1.45
CA ALA A 261 15.40 20.11 -2.04
C ALA A 261 13.98 19.58 -1.75
N ILE A 262 13.84 18.27 -1.53
CA ILE A 262 12.55 17.61 -1.24
C ILE A 262 12.26 17.61 0.28
N PHE A 263 13.27 17.45 1.13
CA PHE A 263 13.06 17.20 2.56
C PHE A 263 13.51 18.35 3.47
N GLN A 264 14.26 19.32 2.96
CA GLN A 264 14.90 20.36 3.76
C GLN A 264 14.60 21.78 3.24
N GLY A 265 14.30 22.67 4.19
CA GLY A 265 14.13 24.10 3.93
C GLY A 265 12.72 24.52 3.49
N PRO A 266 12.44 25.83 3.42
CA PRO A 266 11.08 26.35 3.18
C PRO A 266 10.50 25.95 1.80
N ALA A 267 11.33 25.89 0.76
CA ALA A 267 10.91 25.50 -0.59
C ALA A 267 10.46 24.03 -0.69
N SER A 268 10.86 23.18 0.27
CA SER A 268 10.57 21.75 0.25
C SER A 268 9.08 21.42 0.28
N ILE A 269 8.25 22.30 0.84
CA ILE A 269 6.79 22.12 0.90
C ILE A 269 6.21 22.08 -0.52
N ALA A 270 6.51 23.08 -1.36
CA ALA A 270 6.00 23.14 -2.72
C ALA A 270 6.51 21.97 -3.58
N VAL A 271 7.79 21.60 -3.41
CA VAL A 271 8.39 20.45 -4.09
C VAL A 271 7.67 19.16 -3.69
N ARG A 272 7.47 18.91 -2.39
CA ARG A 272 6.74 17.73 -1.91
C ARG A 272 5.31 17.71 -2.40
N SER A 273 4.58 18.83 -2.33
CA SER A 273 3.19 18.90 -2.79
C SER A 273 3.06 18.49 -4.25
N THR A 274 4.00 18.92 -5.11
CA THR A 274 4.03 18.52 -6.53
C THR A 274 4.31 17.03 -6.69
N ILE A 275 5.30 16.49 -5.98
CA ILE A 275 5.63 15.05 -6.03
C ILE A 275 4.47 14.21 -5.49
N GLN A 276 3.82 14.64 -4.41
CA GLN A 276 2.68 13.94 -3.81
C GLN A 276 1.45 13.97 -4.73
N ALA A 277 1.20 15.08 -5.43
CA ALA A 277 0.20 15.14 -6.49
C ALA A 277 0.53 14.16 -7.63
N GLY A 278 1.79 14.13 -8.07
CA GLY A 278 2.29 13.13 -9.02
C GLY A 278 2.09 11.69 -8.52
N HIS A 279 2.37 11.41 -7.25
CA HIS A 279 2.17 10.11 -6.63
C HIS A 279 0.70 9.70 -6.68
N ARG A 280 -0.21 10.61 -6.29
CA ARG A 280 -1.66 10.38 -6.34
C ARG A 280 -2.11 10.06 -7.76
N MET A 281 -1.63 10.78 -8.76
CA MET A 281 -1.94 10.50 -10.17
C MET A 281 -1.35 9.17 -10.65
N LEU A 282 -0.16 8.80 -10.18
CA LEU A 282 0.55 7.59 -10.58
C LEU A 282 -0.09 6.32 -10.03
N TYR A 283 -0.52 6.37 -8.77
CA TYR A 283 -1.20 5.26 -8.09
C TYR A 283 -2.71 5.44 -8.03
N ALA A 284 -3.26 6.39 -8.80
CA ALA A 284 -4.69 6.57 -8.91
C ALA A 284 -5.33 5.24 -9.31
N ARG A 285 -6.43 4.91 -8.63
CA ARG A 285 -7.27 3.80 -9.05
C ARG A 285 -8.02 4.23 -10.30
N THR A 286 -8.14 3.33 -11.25
CA THR A 286 -9.03 3.51 -12.41
C THR A 286 -9.62 2.15 -12.75
N THR A 287 -10.76 2.13 -13.44
CA THR A 287 -11.33 0.88 -14.00
C THR A 287 -10.43 0.20 -15.02
N ARG A 288 -9.38 0.89 -15.50
CA ARG A 288 -8.37 0.35 -16.43
C ARG A 288 -7.17 -0.29 -15.72
N ASN A 289 -7.06 -0.17 -14.40
CA ASN A 289 -5.93 -0.75 -13.69
C ASN A 289 -5.95 -2.28 -13.82
N GLY A 290 -4.77 -2.85 -14.09
CA GLY A 290 -4.58 -4.29 -14.04
C GLY A 290 -4.42 -4.73 -12.59
N PHE A 291 -5.05 -5.84 -12.21
CA PHE A 291 -4.85 -6.46 -10.90
C PHE A 291 -4.56 -7.94 -11.08
N GLY A 292 -3.79 -8.52 -10.17
CA GLY A 292 -3.52 -9.95 -10.18
C GLY A 292 -2.89 -10.45 -8.89
N VAL A 293 -2.68 -11.76 -8.86
CA VAL A 293 -2.00 -12.47 -7.78
C VAL A 293 -0.81 -13.19 -8.39
N ILE A 294 0.35 -13.09 -7.74
CA ILE A 294 1.54 -13.86 -8.08
C ILE A 294 1.51 -15.16 -7.29
N ASN A 295 1.32 -16.28 -7.99
CA ASN A 295 1.31 -17.63 -7.44
C ASN A 295 2.58 -18.41 -7.78
N GLY A 296 3.35 -17.96 -8.77
CA GLY A 296 4.60 -18.60 -9.17
C GLY A 296 5.39 -17.79 -10.20
N LEU A 297 6.42 -18.42 -10.76
CA LEU A 297 7.33 -17.81 -11.72
C LEU A 297 6.63 -17.23 -12.95
N GLU A 298 5.65 -17.95 -13.52
CA GLU A 298 4.93 -17.53 -14.73
C GLU A 298 4.25 -16.16 -14.56
N ASP A 299 3.62 -15.92 -13.40
CA ASP A 299 2.97 -14.64 -13.08
C ASP A 299 3.99 -13.48 -13.00
N ILE A 300 5.20 -13.77 -12.52
CA ILE A 300 6.29 -12.78 -12.44
C ILE A 300 6.80 -12.45 -13.83
N LEU A 301 7.02 -13.45 -14.69
CA LEU A 301 7.45 -13.23 -16.06
C LEU A 301 6.38 -12.44 -16.82
N GLN A 302 5.11 -12.79 -16.65
CA GLN A 302 3.99 -12.05 -17.24
C GLN A 302 3.93 -10.59 -16.77
N LEU A 303 4.28 -10.31 -15.52
CA LEU A 303 4.36 -8.96 -14.99
C LEU A 303 5.46 -8.13 -15.70
N LEU A 304 6.56 -8.78 -16.10
CA LEU A 304 7.72 -8.18 -16.78
C LEU A 304 7.58 -8.18 -18.32
N HIS A 305 6.52 -8.77 -18.88
CA HIS A 305 6.21 -8.68 -20.31
C HIS A 305 5.85 -7.24 -20.70
N GLY A 306 6.10 -6.92 -21.98
CA GLY A 306 5.80 -5.62 -22.58
C GLY A 306 4.32 -5.15 -22.51
N GLY A 307 3.38 -6.03 -22.11
CA GLY A 307 1.95 -5.75 -21.94
C GLY A 307 1.07 -6.50 -22.95
N LYS A 308 -0.26 -6.51 -22.74
CA LYS A 308 -1.22 -7.07 -23.71
C LYS A 308 -1.48 -6.07 -24.85
N GLU A 309 -1.73 -6.60 -26.05
CA GLU A 309 -2.10 -5.84 -27.25
C GLU A 309 -3.17 -4.77 -26.93
N SER A 310 -2.79 -3.50 -26.92
CA SER A 310 -3.79 -2.43 -27.10
C SER A 310 -4.06 -2.33 -28.60
N THR A 311 -5.34 -2.23 -28.95
CA THR A 311 -5.84 -2.15 -30.33
C THR A 311 -5.22 -0.95 -31.05
N GLY A 312 -4.09 -1.16 -31.75
CA GLY A 312 -3.49 -0.17 -32.64
C GLY A 312 -1.96 -0.12 -32.69
N SER A 313 -1.25 -0.52 -31.64
CA SER A 313 0.23 -0.52 -31.63
C SER A 313 0.78 -1.94 -31.74
N ARG A 314 1.18 -2.33 -32.95
CA ARG A 314 1.85 -3.61 -33.23
C ARG A 314 3.30 -3.58 -32.72
N SER A 315 3.49 -3.67 -31.41
CA SER A 315 4.81 -4.08 -30.92
C SER A 315 4.93 -5.58 -31.06
N GLN A 316 5.73 -6.02 -32.03
CA GLN A 316 6.02 -7.44 -32.25
C GLN A 316 6.57 -8.16 -31.01
N PHE A 317 7.06 -7.40 -30.01
CA PHE A 317 7.65 -7.93 -28.78
C PHE A 317 6.75 -7.77 -27.54
N ALA A 318 5.46 -7.45 -27.69
CA ALA A 318 4.56 -7.27 -26.54
C ALA A 318 4.46 -8.53 -25.65
N HIS A 319 4.58 -9.70 -26.27
CA HIS A 319 4.56 -11.00 -25.61
C HIS A 319 5.90 -11.39 -24.96
N ARG A 320 6.90 -10.51 -25.01
CA ARG A 320 8.26 -10.80 -24.56
C ARG A 320 8.64 -10.01 -23.31
N ILE A 321 9.53 -10.56 -22.51
CA ILE A 321 10.15 -9.86 -21.38
C ILE A 321 10.91 -8.65 -21.90
N LYS A 322 10.61 -7.50 -21.30
CA LYS A 322 11.20 -6.23 -21.69
C LYS A 322 12.61 -6.10 -21.06
N PRO A 323 13.68 -5.89 -21.86
CA PRO A 323 14.98 -5.47 -21.34
C PRO A 323 14.90 -4.01 -20.91
N ALA A 324 14.46 -3.80 -19.68
CA ALA A 324 14.31 -2.48 -19.08
C ALA A 324 14.89 -2.45 -17.68
N VAL A 325 15.35 -1.27 -17.29
CA VAL A 325 15.72 -0.97 -15.91
C VAL A 325 14.50 -0.37 -15.22
N TYR A 326 14.26 -0.74 -13.97
CA TYR A 326 13.13 -0.29 -13.18
C TYR A 326 13.64 0.36 -11.91
N THR A 327 13.11 1.54 -11.57
CA THR A 327 13.31 2.18 -10.27
C THR A 327 12.33 1.56 -9.28
N TYR A 328 12.79 1.20 -8.08
CA TYR A 328 11.92 0.62 -7.05
C TYR A 328 12.11 1.22 -5.66
N ILE A 329 11.06 1.11 -4.84
CA ILE A 329 11.11 1.27 -3.39
C ILE A 329 10.35 0.12 -2.71
N ILE A 330 10.78 -0.25 -1.50
CA ILE A 330 9.97 -1.02 -0.56
C ILE A 330 9.48 -0.02 0.48
N ALA A 331 8.17 0.22 0.46
CA ALA A 331 7.55 1.32 1.20
C ALA A 331 7.48 1.00 2.69
N VAL A 332 7.62 2.01 3.55
CA VAL A 332 7.52 1.86 5.01
C VAL A 332 6.08 1.91 5.53
N ASP A 333 5.19 2.54 4.77
CA ASP A 333 3.79 2.77 5.14
C ASP A 333 2.92 1.51 5.01
N ASP A 334 3.16 0.67 4.01
CA ASP A 334 2.38 -0.54 3.76
C ASP A 334 3.20 -1.76 3.31
N ASP A 335 4.52 -1.72 3.49
CA ASP A 335 5.46 -2.78 3.14
C ASP A 335 5.35 -3.25 1.65
N SER A 336 4.81 -2.41 0.76
CA SER A 336 4.66 -2.75 -0.65
C SER A 336 5.95 -2.48 -1.45
N PHE A 337 6.27 -3.39 -2.37
CA PHE A 337 7.27 -3.23 -3.40
C PHE A 337 6.67 -2.46 -4.57
N ARG A 338 7.10 -1.21 -4.76
CA ARG A 338 6.57 -0.31 -5.79
C ARG A 338 7.65 0.05 -6.78
N PHE A 339 7.34 0.02 -8.07
CA PHE A 339 8.32 0.30 -9.11
C PHE A 339 7.70 0.77 -10.42
N SER A 340 8.51 1.43 -11.23
CA SER A 340 8.22 1.76 -12.62
C SER A 340 9.51 1.72 -13.44
N GLU A 341 9.39 1.69 -14.76
CA GLU A 341 10.54 1.75 -15.66
C GLU A 341 11.37 3.03 -15.47
N THR A 342 12.69 2.86 -15.31
CA THR A 342 13.67 3.94 -15.30
C THR A 342 13.79 4.47 -16.72
N GLY A 343 13.43 5.74 -16.90
CA GLY A 343 13.54 6.40 -18.21
C GLY A 343 12.21 6.65 -18.92
N ALA A 344 11.07 6.50 -18.24
CA ALA A 344 9.81 6.96 -18.83
C ALA A 344 9.78 8.50 -19.00
N ALA A 345 9.42 8.98 -20.21
CA ALA A 345 9.21 10.39 -20.61
C ALA A 345 8.47 11.23 -19.57
N PHE A 346 7.54 10.60 -18.87
CA PHE A 346 6.68 11.23 -17.90
C PHE A 346 7.34 11.67 -16.59
N PHE A 347 8.46 11.06 -16.20
CA PHE A 347 9.13 11.34 -14.92
C PHE A 347 10.29 12.32 -15.02
N VAL A 348 10.60 12.83 -16.22
CA VAL A 348 11.81 13.63 -16.50
C VAL A 348 11.91 14.84 -15.58
N ASP A 349 10.78 15.44 -15.25
CA ASP A 349 10.72 16.69 -14.50
C ASP A 349 10.61 16.50 -12.98
N PHE A 350 10.60 15.26 -12.49
CA PHE A 350 10.64 15.02 -11.05
C PHE A 350 12.06 14.96 -10.52
N ALA A 351 12.27 15.69 -9.42
CA ALA A 351 13.53 15.72 -8.69
C ALA A 351 13.97 14.33 -8.16
N SER A 352 13.03 13.40 -7.96
CA SER A 352 13.33 12.03 -7.56
C SER A 352 12.19 11.06 -7.85
N LYS A 353 12.48 10.00 -8.61
CA LYS A 353 11.56 8.88 -8.86
C LYS A 353 11.33 8.06 -7.58
N HIS A 354 12.35 7.87 -6.76
CA HIS A 354 12.22 7.19 -5.46
C HIS A 354 11.29 7.94 -4.51
N ALA A 355 11.42 9.28 -4.42
CA ALA A 355 10.50 10.12 -3.64
C ALA A 355 9.07 10.07 -4.20
N LEU A 356 8.93 10.00 -5.53
CA LEU A 356 7.63 9.85 -6.16
C LEU A 356 6.96 8.52 -5.77
N HIS A 357 7.67 7.39 -5.81
CA HIS A 357 7.10 6.11 -5.40
C HIS A 357 6.79 6.04 -3.88
N SER A 358 7.58 6.72 -3.05
CA SER A 358 7.43 6.74 -1.60
C SER A 358 6.45 7.81 -1.09
N ASN A 359 5.82 8.58 -1.98
CA ASN A 359 4.95 9.71 -1.61
C ASN A 359 5.67 10.75 -0.72
N CYS A 360 6.96 10.98 -0.98
CA CYS A 360 7.85 11.80 -0.14
C CYS A 360 7.94 11.32 1.31
N ALA A 361 7.90 10.00 1.57
CA ALA A 361 8.21 9.49 2.90
C ALA A 361 9.66 9.80 3.28
N GLU A 362 9.91 10.18 4.53
CA GLU A 362 11.26 10.50 5.02
C GLU A 362 12.19 9.28 5.10
N ALA A 363 11.62 8.07 4.98
CA ALA A 363 12.36 6.82 4.93
C ALA A 363 11.63 5.78 4.08
N VAL A 364 12.38 4.77 3.64
CA VAL A 364 11.89 3.54 2.97
C VAL A 364 12.49 2.33 3.68
N ARG A 365 11.93 1.13 3.48
CA ARG A 365 12.60 -0.10 3.93
C ARG A 365 13.88 -0.34 3.12
N TYR A 366 13.77 -0.20 1.80
CA TYR A 366 14.89 -0.26 0.87
C TYR A 366 14.51 0.40 -0.46
N SER A 367 15.50 0.71 -1.31
CA SER A 367 15.25 1.29 -2.64
C SER A 367 16.44 1.14 -3.57
N GLY A 368 16.22 1.23 -4.87
CA GLY A 368 17.29 1.13 -5.85
C GLY A 368 16.73 1.01 -7.26
N GLU A 369 17.44 0.26 -8.08
CA GLU A 369 17.03 -0.15 -9.41
C GLU A 369 17.14 -1.68 -9.58
N PHE A 370 16.41 -2.22 -10.55
CA PHE A 370 16.52 -3.61 -10.96
C PHE A 370 16.28 -3.79 -12.45
N HIS A 371 16.72 -4.92 -13.00
CA HIS A 371 16.36 -5.34 -14.36
C HIS A 371 16.34 -6.87 -14.49
N PRO A 372 15.42 -7.43 -15.30
CA PRO A 372 15.51 -8.82 -15.70
C PRO A 372 16.70 -9.04 -16.64
N ARG A 373 17.31 -10.21 -16.56
CA ARG A 373 18.39 -10.64 -17.45
C ARG A 373 18.31 -12.15 -17.67
N PRO A 374 18.57 -12.65 -18.87
CA PRO A 374 18.82 -14.09 -19.06
C PRO A 374 20.11 -14.48 -18.33
N GLU A 375 20.16 -15.68 -17.76
CA GLU A 375 21.33 -16.17 -17.01
C GLU A 375 22.57 -16.27 -17.91
N CYS A 376 22.39 -16.58 -19.20
CA CYS A 376 23.46 -16.57 -20.20
C CYS A 376 24.01 -15.16 -20.53
N GLY A 377 23.39 -14.10 -20.01
CA GLY A 377 23.70 -12.72 -20.36
C GLY A 377 23.09 -12.30 -21.69
N TRP A 378 22.85 -10.99 -21.86
CA TRP A 378 22.24 -10.46 -23.07
C TRP A 378 23.09 -10.68 -24.32
N GLU A 379 24.42 -10.71 -24.19
CA GLU A 379 25.35 -11.01 -25.28
C GLU A 379 25.20 -12.41 -25.88
N ASN A 380 24.69 -13.38 -25.12
CA ASN A 380 24.51 -14.77 -25.54
C ASN A 380 23.02 -15.14 -25.67
N PHE A 381 22.11 -14.18 -25.60
CA PHE A 381 20.67 -14.40 -25.66
C PHE A 381 20.12 -14.15 -27.07
N SER A 382 19.27 -15.07 -27.55
CA SER A 382 18.55 -14.93 -28.82
C SER A 382 17.06 -14.81 -28.58
N ASP A 383 16.42 -13.93 -29.35
CA ASP A 383 14.96 -13.81 -29.38
C ASP A 383 14.25 -15.02 -30.02
N ASP A 384 14.99 -15.93 -30.65
CA ASP A 384 14.44 -17.22 -31.07
C ASP A 384 14.14 -18.14 -29.87
N THR A 385 14.80 -17.92 -28.73
CA THR A 385 14.54 -18.65 -27.49
C THR A 385 13.26 -18.13 -26.84
N PRO A 386 12.21 -18.94 -26.65
CA PRO A 386 11.01 -18.53 -25.93
C PRO A 386 11.31 -18.14 -24.47
N ASP A 387 10.57 -17.19 -23.92
CA ASP A 387 10.85 -16.67 -22.57
C ASP A 387 10.61 -17.70 -21.47
N ASP A 388 9.73 -18.68 -21.68
CA ASP A 388 9.49 -19.82 -20.78
C ASP A 388 10.60 -20.87 -20.81
N GLN A 389 11.45 -20.86 -21.84
CA GLN A 389 12.62 -21.73 -21.99
C GLN A 389 13.92 -21.06 -21.55
N ALA A 390 13.92 -19.74 -21.40
CA ALA A 390 15.08 -19.00 -20.93
C ALA A 390 15.18 -19.03 -19.40
N ALA A 391 16.38 -19.30 -18.90
CA ALA A 391 16.68 -19.17 -17.48
C ALA A 391 16.78 -17.68 -17.13
N TRP A 392 15.73 -17.11 -16.54
CA TRP A 392 15.70 -15.70 -16.16
C TRP A 392 16.19 -15.47 -14.73
N GLN A 393 16.83 -14.32 -14.53
CA GLN A 393 17.24 -13.82 -13.24
C GLN A 393 16.92 -12.33 -13.09
N LEU A 394 16.73 -11.90 -11.85
CA LEU A 394 16.56 -10.51 -11.46
C LEU A 394 17.87 -9.97 -10.91
N VAL A 395 18.43 -8.95 -11.56
CA VAL A 395 19.55 -8.18 -10.99
C VAL A 395 18.96 -6.97 -10.30
N ILE A 396 19.24 -6.80 -9.01
CA ILE A 396 18.71 -5.70 -8.18
C ILE A 396 19.85 -5.04 -7.40
N ASP A 397 19.74 -3.74 -7.16
CA ASP A 397 20.76 -2.96 -6.49
C ASP A 397 20.20 -2.01 -5.40
N ASN A 398 21.10 -1.26 -4.77
CA ASN A 398 20.80 -0.18 -3.82
C ASN A 398 20.98 1.23 -4.44
N ASN A 399 20.89 1.37 -5.76
CA ASN A 399 21.13 2.63 -6.47
C ASN A 399 19.98 3.64 -6.27
N SER A 400 20.04 4.38 -5.18
CA SER A 400 19.07 5.43 -4.86
C SER A 400 19.78 6.66 -4.31
N GLY A 401 19.88 7.72 -5.11
CA GLY A 401 20.44 9.00 -4.61
C GLY A 401 19.62 9.58 -3.46
N THR A 402 18.30 9.34 -3.46
CA THR A 402 17.37 9.90 -2.48
C THR A 402 17.45 9.24 -1.11
N TYR A 403 17.66 7.93 -1.03
CA TYR A 403 17.69 7.20 0.26
C TYR A 403 19.04 6.55 0.56
N SER A 404 19.90 6.39 -0.45
CA SER A 404 21.24 5.77 -0.36
C SER A 404 21.32 4.55 0.56
N PRO A 405 20.52 3.49 0.33
CA PRO A 405 20.41 2.38 1.27
C PRO A 405 21.72 1.66 1.57
N ASP A 406 21.86 1.20 2.80
CA ASP A 406 23.04 0.47 3.29
C ASP A 406 23.31 -0.78 2.43
N PRO A 407 24.51 -0.91 1.82
CA PRO A 407 24.88 -2.09 1.05
C PRO A 407 24.98 -3.37 1.88
N MET A 408 25.15 -3.28 3.21
CA MET A 408 25.18 -4.45 4.09
C MET A 408 23.85 -5.20 4.16
N MET A 409 22.75 -4.56 3.73
CA MET A 409 21.41 -5.15 3.70
C MET A 409 21.04 -5.80 2.35
N LEU A 410 21.95 -5.79 1.36
CA LEU A 410 21.74 -6.47 0.08
C LEU A 410 21.42 -7.97 0.23
N PRO A 411 22.05 -8.74 1.16
CA PRO A 411 21.66 -10.13 1.40
C PRO A 411 20.22 -10.28 1.88
N ASP A 412 19.73 -9.37 2.74
CA ASP A 412 18.35 -9.38 3.24
C ASP A 412 17.36 -9.06 2.12
N LEU A 413 17.68 -8.08 1.27
CA LEU A 413 16.90 -7.78 0.06
C LEU A 413 16.83 -9.00 -0.88
N GLN A 414 17.96 -9.65 -1.13
CA GLN A 414 18.01 -10.85 -1.97
C GLN A 414 17.14 -11.96 -1.38
N GLY A 415 17.27 -12.23 -0.08
CA GLY A 415 16.47 -13.21 0.64
C GLY A 415 14.97 -12.92 0.60
N LEU A 416 14.58 -11.65 0.80
CA LEU A 416 13.20 -11.20 0.74
C LEU A 416 12.57 -11.47 -0.63
N LEU A 417 13.27 -11.13 -1.72
CA LEU A 417 12.73 -11.33 -3.06
C LEU A 417 12.72 -12.81 -3.44
N GLN A 418 13.74 -13.60 -3.08
CA GLN A 418 13.75 -15.05 -3.29
C GLN A 418 12.64 -15.76 -2.51
N TYR A 419 12.32 -15.28 -1.30
CA TYR A 419 11.20 -15.79 -0.50
C TYR A 419 9.84 -15.55 -1.17
N ASN A 420 9.69 -14.41 -1.84
CA ASN A 420 8.45 -14.05 -2.53
C ASN A 420 8.34 -14.64 -3.93
N PHE A 421 9.46 -14.91 -4.58
CA PHE A 421 9.56 -15.31 -5.97
C PHE A 421 10.32 -16.64 -6.11
N PRO A 422 9.75 -17.75 -5.56
CA PRO A 422 10.43 -19.04 -5.58
C PRO A 422 10.68 -19.49 -7.02
N GLY A 423 11.90 -19.94 -7.31
CA GLY A 423 12.34 -20.35 -8.64
C GLY A 423 12.83 -19.19 -9.54
N PHE A 424 12.70 -17.93 -9.11
CA PHE A 424 13.28 -16.79 -9.81
C PHE A 424 14.61 -16.38 -9.14
N LYS A 425 15.71 -16.55 -9.85
CA LYS A 425 17.05 -16.26 -9.30
C LYS A 425 17.22 -14.76 -9.11
N VAL A 426 17.45 -14.31 -7.89
CA VAL A 426 17.74 -12.91 -7.56
C VAL A 426 19.23 -12.75 -7.27
N ILE A 427 19.84 -11.71 -7.84
CA ILE A 427 21.22 -11.30 -7.61
C ILE A 427 21.21 -9.85 -7.12
N ALA A 428 21.57 -9.64 -5.86
CA ALA A 428 21.72 -8.30 -5.29
C ALA A 428 23.17 -7.82 -5.43
N LEU A 429 23.37 -6.64 -6.03
CA LEU A 429 24.69 -6.03 -6.24
C LEU A 429 24.75 -4.64 -5.65
N ASP A 430 25.91 -4.25 -5.11
CA ASP A 430 26.16 -2.86 -4.72
C ASP A 430 26.16 -1.95 -5.95
N PHE A 431 25.68 -0.72 -5.81
CA PHE A 431 25.62 0.21 -6.93
C PHE A 431 27.00 0.56 -7.53
N ASN A 432 28.09 0.40 -6.77
CA ASN A 432 29.47 0.57 -7.24
C ASN A 432 30.07 -0.70 -7.84
N ASP A 433 29.35 -1.83 -7.85
CA ASP A 433 29.86 -3.07 -8.43
C ASP A 433 30.00 -2.93 -9.96
N PRO A 434 31.22 -3.11 -10.53
CA PRO A 434 31.41 -3.00 -11.97
C PRO A 434 30.53 -3.96 -12.79
N ARG A 435 30.16 -5.12 -12.22
CA ARG A 435 29.29 -6.11 -12.86
C ARG A 435 27.87 -5.59 -13.03
N LEU A 436 27.41 -4.72 -12.12
CA LEU A 436 26.09 -4.09 -12.24
C LEU A 436 26.08 -3.11 -13.43
N ALA A 437 27.08 -2.25 -13.53
CA ALA A 437 27.23 -1.32 -14.65
C ALA A 437 27.26 -2.06 -16.00
N GLN A 438 28.07 -3.12 -16.11
CA GLN A 438 28.12 -3.96 -17.31
C GLN A 438 26.76 -4.59 -17.62
N SER A 439 26.08 -5.14 -16.61
CA SER A 439 24.77 -5.78 -16.75
C SER A 439 23.69 -4.82 -17.23
N ARG A 440 23.70 -3.58 -16.73
CA ARG A 440 22.77 -2.50 -17.13
C ARG A 440 23.03 -2.03 -18.55
N GLU A 441 24.29 -1.82 -18.91
CA GLU A 441 24.65 -1.41 -20.27
C GLU A 441 24.31 -2.49 -21.30
N ALA A 442 24.56 -3.76 -20.98
CA ALA A 442 24.16 -4.88 -21.84
C ALA A 442 22.63 -4.96 -22.01
N CYS A 443 21.86 -4.74 -20.95
CA CYS A 443 20.39 -4.66 -21.01
C CYS A 443 19.94 -3.54 -21.96
N ARG A 444 20.53 -2.35 -21.82
CA ARG A 444 20.24 -1.18 -22.66
C ARG A 444 20.59 -1.41 -24.12
N ALA A 445 21.79 -1.94 -24.39
CA ALA A 445 22.27 -2.24 -25.73
C ALA A 445 21.36 -3.27 -26.42
N TYR A 446 20.93 -4.31 -25.70
CA TYR A 446 20.02 -5.32 -26.23
C TYR A 446 18.64 -4.72 -26.55
N ALA A 447 18.12 -3.87 -25.67
CA ALA A 447 16.85 -3.18 -25.88
C ALA A 447 16.85 -2.38 -27.19
N LEU A 448 17.92 -1.61 -27.42
CA LEU A 448 18.13 -0.81 -28.64
C LEU A 448 18.27 -1.68 -29.89
N ALA A 449 19.08 -2.74 -29.82
CA ALA A 449 19.43 -3.54 -30.98
C ALA A 449 18.31 -4.50 -31.41
N HIS A 450 17.58 -5.08 -30.45
CA HIS A 450 16.70 -6.23 -30.71
C HIS A 450 15.23 -6.00 -30.37
N ARG A 451 14.89 -5.07 -29.47
CA ARG A 451 13.51 -4.92 -28.95
C ARG A 451 12.76 -3.69 -29.44
N GLY A 452 13.30 -2.99 -30.43
CA GLY A 452 12.67 -1.81 -31.02
C GLY A 452 12.51 -0.65 -30.02
N VAL A 453 13.36 -0.60 -29.00
CA VAL A 453 13.47 0.53 -28.08
C VAL A 453 14.35 1.59 -28.73
N SER A 454 13.89 2.84 -28.77
CA SER A 454 14.68 3.96 -29.31
C SER A 454 15.59 4.59 -28.25
N ASN A 455 16.56 5.39 -28.68
CA ASN A 455 17.38 6.17 -27.74
C ASN A 455 16.52 7.16 -26.93
N ASP A 456 15.48 7.73 -27.54
CA ASP A 456 14.52 8.63 -26.87
C ASP A 456 13.75 7.91 -25.74
N ASP A 457 13.46 6.62 -25.89
CA ASP A 457 12.78 5.82 -24.86
C ASP A 457 13.68 5.54 -23.65
N LEU A 458 15.01 5.54 -23.84
CA LEU A 458 15.99 5.27 -22.79
C LEU A 458 16.55 6.52 -22.12
N GLN A 459 16.48 7.65 -22.83
CA GLN A 459 16.83 8.97 -22.33
C GLN A 459 15.62 9.87 -22.57
N PRO A 460 14.64 9.79 -21.66
CA PRO A 460 13.44 10.56 -21.82
C PRO A 460 13.73 12.06 -21.73
N HIS A 461 13.19 12.82 -22.67
CA HIS A 461 13.18 14.28 -22.66
C HIS A 461 11.78 14.74 -23.03
N ALA A 462 11.24 15.74 -22.34
CA ALA A 462 9.99 16.37 -22.74
C ALA A 462 10.20 17.11 -24.06
N ARG A 463 9.43 16.77 -25.11
CA ARG A 463 9.48 17.51 -26.38
C ARG A 463 8.80 18.86 -26.20
N THR A 464 9.17 19.85 -27.01
CA THR A 464 8.54 21.18 -26.97
C THR A 464 7.03 21.09 -27.18
N GLY A 465 6.23 21.43 -26.15
CA GLY A 465 4.77 21.34 -26.16
C GLY A 465 4.19 20.05 -25.56
N GLU A 466 5.02 19.12 -25.08
CA GLU A 466 4.58 17.90 -24.39
C GLU A 466 4.36 18.18 -22.90
N GLU A 467 3.21 17.76 -22.37
CA GLU A 467 2.84 17.98 -20.97
C GLU A 467 3.35 16.83 -20.07
N THR A 468 4.11 17.15 -19.02
CA THR A 468 4.71 16.16 -18.10
C THR A 468 3.85 15.95 -16.85
N LEU A 469 4.14 14.90 -16.07
CA LEU A 469 3.38 14.67 -14.83
C LEU A 469 3.50 15.82 -13.85
N SER A 470 4.68 16.41 -13.76
CA SER A 470 4.94 17.52 -12.84
C SER A 470 4.10 18.73 -13.23
N HIS A 471 3.98 19.02 -14.54
CA HIS A 471 3.12 20.08 -15.05
C HIS A 471 1.65 19.83 -14.69
N SER A 472 1.11 18.65 -14.99
CA SER A 472 -0.28 18.32 -14.65
C SER A 472 -0.53 18.29 -13.13
N ALA A 473 0.45 17.82 -12.35
CA ALA A 473 0.40 17.84 -10.90
C ALA A 473 0.38 19.26 -10.32
N GLN A 474 1.12 20.20 -10.93
CA GLN A 474 1.10 21.62 -10.55
C GLN A 474 -0.23 22.28 -10.88
N MET A 475 -0.78 22.03 -12.07
CA MET A 475 -2.08 22.58 -12.50
C MET A 475 -3.22 22.11 -11.58
N HIS A 476 -3.28 20.83 -11.26
CA HIS A 476 -4.30 20.30 -10.35
C HIS A 476 -4.15 20.76 -8.90
N ASN A 477 -2.93 21.09 -8.44
CA ASN A 477 -2.74 21.65 -7.11
C ASN A 477 -3.31 23.08 -7.01
N GLY A 478 -3.29 23.86 -8.11
CA GLY A 478 -3.80 25.23 -8.15
C GLY A 478 -5.34 25.33 -8.15
N GLU A 479 -6.04 24.35 -8.73
CA GLU A 479 -7.51 24.31 -8.75
C GLU A 479 -8.12 24.05 -7.36
N GLY A 480 -7.38 23.40 -6.46
CA GLY A 480 -7.80 23.17 -5.07
C GLY A 480 -7.74 24.41 -4.17
N GLU A 481 -6.95 25.44 -4.53
CA GLU A 481 -6.85 26.70 -3.77
C GLU A 481 -7.92 27.72 -4.17
N GLN A 482 -8.53 27.61 -5.36
CA GLN A 482 -9.58 28.54 -5.81
C GLN A 482 -10.99 28.19 -5.31
N ALA A 483 -11.22 26.98 -4.77
CA ALA A 483 -12.52 26.58 -4.23
C ALA A 483 -12.82 27.13 -2.81
N GLY A 484 -11.95 27.98 -2.25
CA GLY A 484 -12.06 28.50 -0.88
C GLY A 484 -12.23 30.03 -0.75
N ALA A 485 -12.35 30.77 -1.85
CA ALA A 485 -12.58 32.20 -1.81
C ALA A 485 -14.01 32.53 -2.26
N GLU A 486 -14.96 32.46 -1.33
CA GLU A 486 -16.22 33.19 -1.49
C GLU A 486 -15.89 34.69 -1.57
N GLU A 487 -16.23 35.31 -2.71
CA GLU A 487 -16.16 36.75 -2.89
C GLU A 487 -17.03 37.46 -1.83
N PRO A 488 -16.53 38.53 -1.19
CA PRO A 488 -17.35 39.30 -0.27
C PRO A 488 -18.45 40.01 -1.06
N VAL A 489 -19.70 39.67 -0.72
CA VAL A 489 -20.91 40.36 -1.20
C VAL A 489 -20.80 41.83 -0.81
N VAL A 490 -20.69 42.70 -1.81
CA VAL A 490 -20.76 44.15 -1.66
C VAL A 490 -22.22 44.51 -1.40
N GLU A 491 -22.56 44.88 -0.17
CA GLU A 491 -23.84 45.52 0.15
C GLU A 491 -23.85 46.92 -0.45
N ASP A 492 -24.63 47.08 -1.51
CA ASP A 492 -24.91 48.36 -2.16
C ASP A 492 -25.90 49.14 -1.27
N GLY A 493 -25.39 50.17 -0.60
CA GLY A 493 -26.19 51.11 0.17
C GLY A 493 -26.82 52.15 -0.75
N THR A 494 -28.16 52.12 -0.87
CA THR A 494 -28.93 53.31 -1.29
C THR A 494 -29.37 54.12 -0.08
N SER A 495 -29.14 55.41 -0.24
CA SER A 495 -29.20 56.53 0.68
C SER A 495 -30.60 57.15 0.89
N VAL A 496 -30.72 57.82 2.05
CA VAL A 496 -31.71 58.84 2.50
C VAL A 496 -33.05 58.32 3.00
#